data_AF-A0A2E5KT53-F1
#
_entry.id   AF-A0A2E5KT53-F1
#
_cell.length_a   1.000
_cell.length_b   1.000
_cell.length_c   1.000
_cell.angle_alpha   90.00
_cell.angle_beta   90.00
_cell.angle_gamma   90.00
#
_symmetry.space_group_name_H-M   'P 1'
#
loop_
_entity.id
_entity.type
_entity.pdbx_description
1 polymer ?
#
loop_
_entity_poly.entity_id
_entity_poly.type
_entity_poly.pdbx_seq_one_letter_code
_entity_poly.pdbx_strand_id
1 'polypeptide(L)' 'MSAEWIPLNGLTYDPKDDVLAVITEPYEHNIRHPKEIYVSEDMGALLAVEAIDGDGAKKIRSWTWRY' A
#
# COMPACT_ATOMS: atom_id res chain seq x y z
N MET A 1 -1.32 -6.85 -17.94
CA MET A 1 -1.29 -7.35 -16.55
C MET A 1 -2.37 -6.62 -15.77
N SER A 2 -3.48 -7.29 -15.46
CA SER A 2 -4.51 -6.76 -14.57
C SER A 2 -4.05 -7.01 -13.13
N ALA A 3 -3.82 -5.95 -12.36
CA ALA A 3 -3.70 -6.08 -10.90
C ALA A 3 -5.09 -6.42 -10.35
N GLU A 4 -5.20 -7.50 -9.59
CA GLU A 4 -6.44 -7.88 -8.91
C GLU A 4 -6.76 -6.84 -7.83
N TRP A 5 -8.03 -6.45 -7.74
CA TRP A 5 -8.49 -5.48 -6.76
C TRP A 5 -8.59 -6.15 -5.39
N ILE A 6 -7.91 -5.60 -4.39
CA ILE A 6 -8.02 -6.02 -3.00
C ILE A 6 -8.26 -4.75 -2.15
N PRO A 7 -9.30 -4.71 -1.30
CA PRO A 7 -9.56 -3.57 -0.45
C PRO A 7 -8.39 -3.33 0.49
N LEU A 8 -8.05 -2.06 0.69
CA LEU A 8 -7.03 -1.64 1.65
C LEU A 8 -7.72 -1.36 2.99
N ASN A 9 -7.41 -2.19 3.98
CA ASN A 9 -8.05 -2.15 5.30
C ASN A 9 -7.23 -1.32 6.31
N GLY A 10 -5.92 -1.17 6.08
CA GLY A 10 -5.07 -0.37 6.96
C GLY A 10 -3.64 -0.20 6.47
N LEU A 11 -2.99 0.83 6.98
CA LEU A 11 -1.56 1.11 6.83
C LEU A 11 -0.97 1.42 8.21
N THR A 12 0.18 0.82 8.51
CA THR A 12 0.96 1.15 9.71
C THR A 12 2.45 1.11 9.41
N TYR A 13 3.21 1.96 10.09
CA TYR A 13 4.67 1.96 10.01
C TYR A 13 5.24 1.72 11.40
N ASP A 14 6.06 0.67 11.53
CA ASP A 14 6.87 0.43 12.72
C ASP A 14 8.28 1.01 12.50
N PRO A 15 8.61 2.15 13.14
CA PRO A 15 9.94 2.76 13.01
C PRO A 15 11.04 1.97 13.72
N LYS A 16 10.70 1.09 14.66
CA LYS A 16 11.69 0.28 15.40
C LYS A 16 12.26 -0.81 14.50
N ASP A 17 11.38 -1.47 13.76
CA ASP A 17 11.74 -2.58 12.88
C ASP A 17 11.90 -2.15 11.41
N ASP A 18 11.59 -0.88 11.11
CA ASP A 18 11.65 -0.24 9.79
C ASP A 18 10.78 -0.99 8.76
N VAL A 19 9.51 -1.18 9.11
CA VAL A 19 8.54 -1.94 8.31
C VAL A 19 7.27 -1.15 8.08
N LEU A 20 6.88 -1.02 6.81
CA LEU A 20 5.53 -0.61 6.42
C LEU A 20 4.67 -1.86 6.22
N ALA A 21 3.59 -1.97 6.99
CA ALA A 21 2.60 -3.01 6.82
C ALA A 21 1.39 -2.46 6.04
N VAL A 22 1.03 -3.16 4.97
CA VAL A 22 -0.15 -2.86 4.15
C VAL A 22 -1.15 -4.00 4.30
N ILE A 23 -2.29 -3.70 4.93
CA ILE A 23 -3.28 -4.70 5.33
C ILE A 23 -4.38 -4.74 4.28
N THR A 24 -4.52 -5.85 3.58
CA THR A 24 -5.50 -6.06 2.52
C THR A 24 -6.18 -7.42 2.77
N GLU A 25 -7.35 -7.50 3.39
CA GLU A 25 -7.91 -8.79 3.78
C GLU A 25 -8.02 -9.79 2.60
N PRO A 26 -7.49 -11.02 2.74
CA PRO A 26 -6.95 -11.68 3.95
C PRO A 26 -5.42 -11.53 4.15
N TYR A 27 -4.73 -10.78 3.30
CA TYR A 27 -3.27 -10.65 3.26
C TYR A 27 -2.74 -9.44 4.03
N GLU A 28 -1.51 -9.57 4.53
CA GLU A 28 -0.71 -8.47 5.04
C GLU A 28 0.61 -8.45 4.28
N HIS A 29 0.91 -7.32 3.65
CA HIS A 29 2.15 -7.12 2.93
C HIS A 29 3.11 -6.29 3.78
N ASN A 30 4.16 -6.94 4.27
CA ASN A 30 5.23 -6.28 5.01
C ASN A 30 6.37 -5.88 4.09
N ILE A 31 6.62 -4.57 4.04
CA ILE A 31 7.64 -3.93 3.20
C ILE A 31 8.73 -3.45 4.15
N ARG A 32 9.88 -4.11 4.11
CA ARG A 32 11.02 -3.79 4.97
C ARG A 32 11.88 -2.72 4.32
N HIS A 33 12.42 -1.83 5.14
CA HIS A 33 13.28 -0.73 4.70
C HIS A 33 12.65 0.11 3.57
N PRO A 34 11.40 0.58 3.73
CA PRO A 34 10.77 1.43 2.73
C PRO A 34 11.56 2.74 2.60
N LYS A 35 12.03 3.03 1.39
CA LYS A 35 12.75 4.27 1.09
C LYS A 35 11.80 5.39 0.71
N GLU A 36 10.77 5.04 -0.05
CA GLU A 36 9.78 5.99 -0.56
C GLU A 36 8.39 5.38 -0.46
N ILE A 37 7.42 6.20 -0.05
CA ILE A 37 6.01 5.84 0.04
C ILE A 37 5.22 6.94 -0.68
N TYR A 38 4.51 6.56 -1.73
CA TYR A 38 3.62 7.42 -2.49
C TYR A 38 2.18 7.04 -2.23
N VAL A 39 1.37 8.04 -1.91
CA VAL A 39 -0.05 7.88 -1.60
C VAL A 39 -0.83 8.68 -2.63
N SER A 40 -1.76 8.02 -3.32
CA SER A 40 -2.71 8.68 -4.21
C SER A 40 -4.05 8.77 -3.51
N GLU A 41 -4.53 9.98 -3.28
CA GLU A 41 -5.82 10.24 -2.65
C GLU A 41 -6.70 11.06 -3.59
N ASP A 42 -8.00 10.83 -3.55
CA ASP A 42 -9.01 11.66 -4.23
C ASP A 42 -10.24 11.84 -3.34
N MET A 43 -10.70 13.08 -3.20
CA MET A 43 -11.83 13.45 -2.34
C MET A 43 -11.78 12.86 -0.92
N GLY A 44 -10.57 12.72 -0.34
CA GLY A 44 -10.34 12.13 0.98
C GLY A 44 -10.41 10.60 1.03
N ALA A 45 -10.50 9.94 -0.13
CA ALA A 45 -10.41 8.49 -0.27
C ALA A 45 -9.03 8.08 -0.78
N LEU A 46 -8.47 7.05 -0.17
CA LEU A 46 -7.21 6.45 -0.60
C LEU A 46 -7.43 5.59 -1.85
N LEU A 47 -6.74 5.94 -2.94
CA LEU A 47 -6.82 5.24 -4.24
C LEU A 47 -5.66 4.28 -4.47
N ALA A 48 -4.45 4.61 -4.02
CA ALA A 48 -3.29 3.74 -4.23
C ALA A 48 -2.17 4.04 -3.25
N VAL A 49 -1.37 3.01 -2.97
CA VAL A 49 -0.13 3.10 -2.21
C VAL A 49 0.97 2.42 -3.00
N GLU A 50 2.06 3.14 -3.22
CA GLU A 50 3.26 2.59 -3.85
C GLU A 50 4.42 2.77 -2.89
N ALA A 51 5.09 1.66 -2.57
CA ALA A 51 6.20 1.66 -1.66
C ALA A 51 7.42 1.06 -2.35
N ILE A 52 8.55 1.75 -2.24
CA ILE A 52 9.81 1.35 -2.87
C ILE A 52 10.76 0.89 -1.78
N ASP A 53 11.12 -0.39 -1.80
CA ASP A 53 12.17 -0.95 -0.94
C ASP A 53 13.53 -0.97 -1.67
N GLY A 54 14.56 -1.54 -1.02
CA GLY A 54 15.89 -1.64 -1.59
C GLY A 54 16.03 -2.54 -2.82
N ASP A 55 15.07 -3.45 -3.05
CA ASP A 55 15.12 -4.48 -4.09
C ASP A 55 14.22 -4.18 -5.30
N GLY A 56 13.34 -3.17 -5.18
CA GLY A 56 12.48 -2.70 -6.25
C GLY A 56 11.02 -2.57 -5.83
N ALA A 57 10.30 -1.65 -6.47
CA ALA A 57 8.98 -1.19 -6.03
C ALA A 57 7.95 -2.32 -5.81
N LYS A 58 7.19 -2.22 -4.71
CA LYS A 58 5.96 -2.96 -4.46
C LYS A 58 4.78 -2.00 -4.59
N LYS A 59 3.87 -2.31 -5.52
CA LYS A 59 2.70 -1.48 -5.85
C LYS A 59 1.43 -2.14 -5.34
N ILE A 60 0.64 -1.42 -4.55
CA ILE A 60 -0.68 -1.84 -4.08
C ILE A 60 -1.71 -0.82 -4.58
N ARG A 61 -2.73 -1.27 -5.30
CA ARG A 61 -3.69 -0.39 -6.00
C ARG A 61 -5.12 -0.67 -5.53
N SER A 62 -5.81 0.35 -5.02
CA SER A 62 -7.17 0.25 -4.47
C SER A 62 -8.16 1.12 -5.27
N TRP A 63 -8.87 0.55 -6.24
CA TRP A 63 -9.89 1.29 -6.99
C TRP A 63 -11.23 1.31 -6.24
N THR A 64 -11.68 2.45 -5.74
CA THR A 64 -13.10 2.64 -5.38
C THR A 64 -13.82 3.27 -6.58
N TRP A 65 -14.81 2.57 -7.14
CA TRP A 65 -15.81 3.21 -8.01
C TRP A 65 -17.02 3.60 -7.16
N ARG A 66 -17.32 4.89 -7.11
CA ARG A 66 -18.60 5.43 -6.65
C ARG A 66 -19.18 6.28 -7.76
N TYR A 67 -19.83 5.66 -8.74
CA TYR A 67 -20.94 6.22 -9.53
C TYR A 67 -21.79 5.07 -10.06
#